data_AF-A0A832VDG4-F1
#
_entry.id   AF-A0A832VDG4-F1
#
_cell.length_a   1.000
_cell.length_b   1.000
_cell.length_c   1.000
_cell.angle_alpha   90.00
_cell.angle_beta   90.00
_cell.angle_gamma   90.00
#
_symmetry.space_group_name_H-M   'P 1'
#
loop_
_entity.id
_entity.type
_entity.pdbx_description
1 polymer ?
#
loop_
_entity_poly.entity_id
_entity_poly.type
_entity_poly.pdbx_seq_one_letter_code
_entity_poly.pdbx_strand_id
1 'polypeptide(L)'
;MDPHLFRRFNHTVVACYVVYFLLPPTLWGVPRFAFAASFWLATVTVEAVRLRSTREMPGMRDYEQRRIAGFLWFTTGTTALLAAHEYLGVGQAVVMATIIAAAYTDPLLGELKPRLPRQQALGGGVVVAFLIYIAIFGMVDALSSAALGYALVAAVVMVAAELPSVKWLDDDLLMQLVPVAVLLLLAALPGAPQLPGDVIAEVLHCC
;
A
#
# COMPACT_ATOMS: atom_id res chain seq x y z
N MET A 1 -23.65 9.62 8.24
CA MET A 1 -22.68 9.64 7.12
C MET A 1 -23.00 8.49 6.20
N ASP A 2 -22.87 8.68 4.89
CA ASP A 2 -22.99 7.58 3.92
C ASP A 2 -21.92 6.50 4.21
N PRO A 3 -22.30 5.25 4.56
CA PRO A 3 -21.35 4.17 4.83
C PRO A 3 -20.37 3.92 3.69
N HIS A 4 -20.78 4.21 2.45
CA HIS A 4 -19.92 4.10 1.29
C HIS A 4 -18.78 5.14 1.32
N LEU A 5 -19.12 6.42 1.54
CA LEU A 5 -18.13 7.50 1.64
C LEU A 5 -17.17 7.30 2.81
N PHE A 6 -17.69 6.83 3.96
CA PHE A 6 -16.89 6.53 5.14
C PHE A 6 -15.81 5.47 4.87
N ARG A 7 -16.15 4.39 4.16
CA ARG A 7 -15.19 3.35 3.79
C ARG A 7 -14.09 3.88 2.87
N ARG A 8 -14.46 4.66 1.84
CA ARG A 8 -13.49 5.24 0.89
C ARG A 8 -12.54 6.21 1.58
N PHE A 9 -13.06 7.04 2.49
CA PHE A 9 -12.25 7.94 3.29
C PHE A 9 -11.27 7.18 4.19
N ASN A 10 -11.74 6.16 4.92
CA ASN A 10 -10.85 5.37 5.77
C ASN A 10 -9.74 4.67 4.98
N HIS A 11 -10.02 4.26 3.75
CA HIS A 11 -9.03 3.65 2.86
C HIS A 11 -7.93 4.63 2.43
N THR A 12 -8.32 5.82 1.99
CA THR A 12 -7.36 6.83 1.50
C THR A 12 -6.55 7.45 2.62
N VAL A 13 -7.10 7.53 3.84
CA VAL A 13 -6.36 7.98 5.03
C VAL A 13 -5.16 7.08 5.33
N VAL A 14 -5.18 5.80 4.94
CA VAL A 14 -4.03 4.93 5.16
C VAL A 14 -2.81 5.36 4.33
N ALA A 15 -2.99 6.17 3.28
CA ALA A 15 -1.86 6.81 2.58
C ALA A 15 -0.99 7.66 3.53
N CYS A 16 -1.53 8.17 4.64
CA CYS A 16 -0.77 8.92 5.65
C CYS A 16 0.29 8.08 6.37
N TYR A 17 0.30 6.75 6.24
CA TYR A 17 1.37 5.90 6.79
C TYR A 17 2.76 6.27 6.28
N VAL A 18 2.86 6.90 5.11
CA VAL A 18 4.15 7.38 4.58
C VAL A 18 4.80 8.45 5.47
N VAL A 19 4.04 9.10 6.38
CA VAL A 19 4.58 9.98 7.43
C VAL A 19 5.60 9.24 8.31
N TYR A 20 5.54 7.90 8.37
CA TYR A 20 6.56 7.06 9.00
C TYR A 20 7.99 7.45 8.59
N PHE A 21 8.20 7.78 7.31
CA PHE A 21 9.53 8.12 6.80
C PHE A 21 10.01 9.51 7.24
N LEU A 22 9.12 10.38 7.74
CA LEU A 22 9.47 11.65 8.36
C LEU A 22 9.93 11.48 9.82
N LEU A 23 9.71 10.30 10.41
CA LEU A 23 10.16 10.02 11.77
C LEU A 23 11.68 9.75 11.78
N PRO A 24 12.40 10.24 12.81
CA PRO A 24 13.79 9.87 13.00
C PRO A 24 13.93 8.35 13.16
N PRO A 25 15.09 7.75 12.82
CA PRO A 25 15.30 6.30 12.93
C PRO A 25 15.03 5.74 14.34
N THR A 26 15.24 6.57 15.36
CA THR A 26 14.88 6.26 16.75
C THR A 26 14.08 7.38 17.38
N LEU A 27 13.08 7.01 18.20
CA LEU A 27 12.28 7.91 19.03
C LEU A 27 12.50 7.50 20.48
N TRP A 28 13.10 8.37 21.29
CA TRP A 28 13.45 8.07 22.69
C TRP A 28 14.28 6.78 22.87
N GLY A 29 15.20 6.51 21.94
CA GLY A 29 16.05 5.30 21.96
C GLY A 29 15.36 4.03 21.48
N VAL A 30 14.07 4.10 21.10
CA VAL A 30 13.32 2.98 20.54
C VAL A 30 13.31 3.10 19.01
N PRO A 31 13.56 2.01 18.24
CA PRO A 31 13.49 2.05 16.79
C PRO A 31 12.11 2.50 16.30
N ARG A 32 12.06 3.38 15.29
CA ARG A 32 10.78 3.89 14.75
C ARG A 32 9.84 2.76 14.28
N PHE A 33 10.38 1.66 13.77
CA PHE A 33 9.59 0.48 13.40
C PHE A 33 8.79 -0.11 14.55
N ALA A 34 9.30 -0.08 15.79
CA ALA A 34 8.57 -0.59 16.94
C ALA A 34 7.24 0.14 17.15
N PHE A 35 7.17 1.44 16.82
CA PHE A 35 5.92 2.20 16.87
C PHE A 35 4.93 1.73 15.80
N ALA A 36 5.38 1.53 14.57
CA ALA A 36 4.53 0.97 13.49
C ALA A 36 4.02 -0.44 13.85
N ALA A 37 4.90 -1.30 14.36
CA ALA A 37 4.54 -2.64 14.83
C ALA A 37 3.56 -2.58 16.01
N SER A 38 3.75 -1.65 16.96
CA SER A 38 2.83 -1.47 18.09
C SER A 38 1.45 -0.98 17.64
N PHE A 39 1.40 -0.09 16.66
CA PHE A 39 0.14 0.37 16.07
C PHE A 39 -0.60 -0.80 15.41
N TRP A 40 0.11 -1.62 14.62
CA TRP A 40 -0.46 -2.82 14.02
C TRP A 40 -0.93 -3.83 15.07
N LEU A 41 -0.18 -4.06 16.16
CA LEU A 41 -0.64 -4.91 17.27
C LEU A 41 -1.92 -4.36 17.92
N ALA A 42 -2.06 -3.04 18.01
CA ALA A 42 -3.28 -2.41 18.49
C ALA A 42 -4.46 -2.66 17.53
N THR A 43 -4.27 -2.55 16.21
CA THR A 43 -5.34 -2.85 15.23
C THR A 43 -5.75 -4.32 15.28
N VAL A 44 -4.79 -5.25 15.40
CA VAL A 44 -5.05 -6.69 15.62
C VAL A 44 -5.88 -6.90 16.89
N THR A 45 -5.53 -6.21 17.98
CA THR A 45 -6.23 -6.33 19.26
C THR A 45 -7.67 -5.84 19.16
N VAL A 46 -7.89 -4.67 18.56
CA VAL A 46 -9.23 -4.11 18.32
C VAL A 46 -10.06 -5.08 17.48
N GLU A 47 -9.46 -5.64 16.43
CA GLU A 47 -10.14 -6.57 15.55
C GLU A 47 -10.49 -7.90 16.23
N ALA A 48 -9.60 -8.43 17.08
CA ALA A 48 -9.85 -9.64 17.86
C ALA A 48 -10.98 -9.43 18.88
N VAL A 49 -11.04 -8.26 19.52
CA VAL A 49 -12.16 -7.89 20.41
C VAL A 49 -13.46 -7.76 19.62
N ARG A 50 -13.41 -7.13 18.45
CA ARG A 50 -14.58 -6.96 17.57
C ARG A 50 -15.16 -8.31 17.13
N LEU A 51 -14.33 -9.23 16.63
CA LEU A 51 -14.79 -10.54 16.17
C LEU A 51 -15.39 -11.41 17.29
N ARG A 52 -15.06 -11.11 18.55
CA ARG A 52 -15.66 -11.74 19.73
C ARG A 52 -16.92 -11.01 20.23
N SER A 53 -17.16 -9.80 19.77
CA SER A 53 -18.30 -8.98 20.13
C SER A 53 -19.51 -9.31 19.24
N THR A 54 -20.71 -9.24 19.81
CA THR A 54 -21.97 -9.31 19.05
C THR A 54 -22.40 -7.95 18.50
N ARG A 55 -21.64 -6.89 18.78
CA ARG A 55 -21.97 -5.52 18.37
C ARG A 55 -21.57 -5.31 16.91
N GLU A 56 -22.53 -4.85 16.12
CA GLU A 56 -22.27 -4.36 14.77
C GLU A 56 -21.52 -3.02 14.86
N MET A 57 -20.39 -2.91 14.14
CA MET A 57 -19.66 -1.65 14.04
C MET A 57 -20.20 -0.84 12.85
N PRO A 58 -20.58 0.43 13.06
CA PRO A 58 -21.09 1.27 11.97
C PRO A 58 -20.02 1.46 10.90
N GLY A 59 -20.41 1.31 9.62
CA GLY A 59 -19.53 1.51 8.46
C GLY A 59 -18.92 0.25 7.86
N MET A 60 -19.01 -0.90 8.53
CA MET A 60 -18.56 -2.20 7.97
C MET A 60 -19.52 -2.74 6.92
N ARG A 61 -18.99 -3.56 6.00
CA ARG A 61 -19.81 -4.37 5.09
C ARG A 61 -20.40 -5.55 5.86
N ASP A 62 -21.58 -6.02 5.49
CA ASP A 62 -22.30 -7.10 6.21
C ASP A 62 -21.46 -8.38 6.37
N TYR A 63 -20.63 -8.71 5.38
CA TYR A 63 -19.74 -9.88 5.45
C TYR A 63 -18.50 -9.66 6.33
N GLU A 64 -18.04 -8.42 6.52
CA GLU A 64 -16.92 -8.07 7.41
C GLU A 64 -17.33 -8.17 8.88
N GLN A 65 -18.64 -8.18 9.18
CA GLN A 65 -19.13 -8.35 10.55
C GLN A 65 -18.63 -9.66 11.20
N ARG A 66 -18.33 -10.70 10.40
CA ARG A 66 -17.89 -12.01 10.88
C ARG A 66 -16.53 -12.47 10.35
N ARG A 67 -15.81 -11.60 9.63
CA ARG A 67 -14.50 -11.88 9.03
C ARG A 67 -13.53 -10.77 9.36
N ILE A 68 -12.23 -11.02 9.25
CA ILE A 68 -11.22 -9.99 9.39
C ILE A 68 -11.53 -8.83 8.44
N ALA A 69 -11.61 -7.62 8.98
CA ALA A 69 -11.91 -6.39 8.25
C ALA A 69 -10.76 -6.00 7.31
N GLY A 70 -11.09 -5.42 6.14
CA GLY A 70 -10.09 -4.96 5.16
C GLY A 70 -9.03 -4.04 5.77
N PHE A 71 -9.43 -3.18 6.71
CA PHE A 71 -8.50 -2.31 7.44
C PHE A 71 -7.35 -3.06 8.14
N LEU A 72 -7.62 -4.23 8.75
CA LEU A 72 -6.54 -5.00 9.36
C LEU A 72 -5.60 -5.57 8.28
N TRP A 73 -6.15 -6.03 7.17
CA TRP A 73 -5.34 -6.54 6.05
C TRP A 73 -4.48 -5.44 5.44
N PHE A 74 -5.04 -4.26 5.21
CA PHE A 74 -4.30 -3.12 4.70
C PHE A 74 -3.15 -2.75 5.66
N THR A 75 -3.44 -2.55 6.94
CA THR A 75 -2.44 -2.16 7.94
C THR A 75 -1.38 -3.25 8.15
N THR A 76 -1.73 -4.53 7.97
CA THR A 76 -0.78 -5.65 7.94
C THR A 76 0.17 -5.53 6.76
N GLY A 77 -0.36 -5.28 5.56
CA GLY A 77 0.44 -5.08 4.34
C GLY A 77 1.39 -3.90 4.49
N THR A 78 0.89 -2.77 4.98
CA THR A 78 1.69 -1.56 5.18
C THR A 78 2.81 -1.80 6.20
N THR A 79 2.50 -2.44 7.33
CA THR A 79 3.51 -2.76 8.36
C THR A 79 4.57 -3.72 7.82
N ALA A 80 4.18 -4.70 6.99
CA ALA A 80 5.11 -5.59 6.32
C ALA A 80 6.00 -4.87 5.31
N LEU A 81 5.47 -3.90 4.55
CA LEU A 81 6.28 -3.06 3.66
C LEU A 81 7.27 -2.18 4.42
N LEU A 82 6.86 -1.60 5.55
CA LEU A 82 7.77 -0.86 6.43
C LEU A 82 8.86 -1.77 6.99
N ALA A 83 8.52 -3.00 7.39
CA ALA A 83 9.50 -4.00 7.82
C ALA A 83 10.48 -4.36 6.69
N ALA A 84 9.97 -4.48 5.46
CA ALA A 84 10.81 -4.76 4.29
C ALA A 84 11.80 -3.63 4.02
N HIS A 85 11.40 -2.36 4.19
CA HIS A 85 12.33 -1.24 4.13
C HIS A 85 13.43 -1.35 5.18
N GLU A 86 13.05 -1.51 6.46
CA GLU A 86 13.97 -1.47 7.59
C GLU A 86 14.93 -2.67 7.64
N TYR A 87 14.45 -3.86 7.29
CA TYR A 87 15.18 -5.12 7.51
C TYR A 87 15.63 -5.82 6.23
N LEU A 88 15.01 -5.52 5.08
CA LEU A 88 15.37 -6.12 3.78
C LEU A 88 15.96 -5.09 2.81
N GLY A 89 16.07 -3.82 3.20
CA GLY A 89 16.65 -2.77 2.36
C GLY A 89 15.79 -2.42 1.14
N VAL A 90 14.48 -2.62 1.20
CA VAL A 90 13.58 -2.18 0.12
C VAL A 90 13.57 -0.66 0.06
N GLY A 91 13.80 -0.09 -1.13
CA GLY A 91 13.89 1.35 -1.32
C GLY A 91 12.65 2.10 -0.81
N GLN A 92 12.88 3.23 -0.13
CA GLN A 92 11.82 4.05 0.45
C GLN A 92 10.75 4.43 -0.58
N ALA A 93 11.17 4.83 -1.79
CA ALA A 93 10.27 5.24 -2.86
C ALA A 93 9.35 4.10 -3.31
N VAL A 94 9.85 2.87 -3.38
CA VAL A 94 9.05 1.67 -3.68
C VAL A 94 7.96 1.50 -2.63
N VAL A 95 8.32 1.52 -1.35
CA VAL A 95 7.37 1.34 -0.25
C VAL A 95 6.33 2.48 -0.23
N MET A 96 6.76 3.73 -0.32
CA MET A 96 5.86 4.89 -0.35
C MET A 96 4.89 4.83 -1.52
N ALA A 97 5.41 4.58 -2.73
CA ALA A 97 4.59 4.50 -3.93
C ALA A 97 3.55 3.39 -3.82
N THR A 98 3.94 2.20 -3.32
CA THR A 98 3.01 1.08 -3.15
C THR A 98 1.91 1.38 -2.15
N ILE A 99 2.23 1.95 -0.98
CA ILE A 99 1.22 2.30 0.05
C ILE A 99 0.21 3.29 -0.51
N ILE A 100 0.69 4.38 -1.14
CA ILE A 100 -0.17 5.41 -1.73
C ILE A 100 -0.98 4.82 -2.88
N ALA A 101 -0.34 4.07 -3.79
CA ALA A 101 -1.03 3.49 -4.94
C ALA A 101 -2.10 2.48 -4.51
N ALA A 102 -1.86 1.64 -3.49
CA ALA A 102 -2.90 0.76 -2.95
C ALA A 102 -4.06 1.56 -2.33
N ALA A 103 -3.75 2.61 -1.55
CA ALA A 103 -4.74 3.44 -0.87
C ALA A 103 -5.67 4.22 -1.82
N TYR A 104 -5.24 4.50 -3.06
CA TYR A 104 -6.06 5.23 -4.04
C TYR A 104 -6.60 4.36 -5.17
N THR A 105 -5.84 3.35 -5.61
CA THR A 105 -6.22 2.50 -6.75
C THR A 105 -7.41 1.59 -6.39
N ASP A 106 -7.46 1.02 -5.18
CA ASP A 106 -8.61 0.19 -4.78
C ASP A 106 -9.93 1.00 -4.73
N PRO A 107 -10.00 2.15 -4.03
CA PRO A 107 -11.15 3.04 -4.08
C PRO A 107 -11.64 3.33 -5.49
N LEU A 108 -10.71 3.68 -6.37
CA LEU A 108 -10.99 3.97 -7.77
C LEU A 108 -11.55 2.74 -8.49
N LEU A 109 -10.91 1.57 -8.39
CA LEU A 109 -11.38 0.34 -9.04
C LEU A 109 -12.79 -0.02 -8.58
N GLY A 110 -13.07 0.13 -7.28
CA GLY A 110 -14.40 -0.07 -6.73
C GLY A 110 -15.45 0.90 -7.27
N GLU A 111 -15.06 2.11 -7.70
CA GLU A 111 -15.94 3.07 -8.38
C GLU A 111 -16.09 2.81 -9.89
N LEU A 112 -15.02 2.35 -10.55
CA LEU A 112 -15.01 2.16 -12.00
C LEU A 112 -15.68 0.85 -12.42
N LYS A 113 -15.46 -0.25 -11.69
CA LYS A 113 -15.98 -1.59 -12.03
C LYS A 113 -17.50 -1.64 -12.21
N PRO A 114 -18.33 -0.97 -11.38
CA PRO A 114 -19.78 -0.98 -11.58
C PRO A 114 -20.26 -0.10 -12.74
N ARG A 115 -19.41 0.84 -13.22
CA ARG A 115 -19.81 1.90 -14.17
C ARG A 115 -19.23 1.73 -15.56
N LEU A 116 -18.13 0.98 -15.71
CA LEU A 116 -17.39 0.84 -16.95
C LEU A 116 -17.21 -0.63 -17.34
N PRO A 117 -16.98 -0.93 -18.64
CA PRO A 117 -16.52 -2.23 -19.08
C PRO A 117 -15.26 -2.66 -18.32
N ARG A 118 -15.17 -3.96 -17.99
CA ARG A 118 -14.06 -4.51 -17.18
C ARG A 118 -12.68 -4.06 -17.65
N GLN A 119 -12.42 -4.09 -18.96
CA GLN A 119 -11.13 -3.68 -19.52
C GLN A 119 -10.81 -2.20 -19.27
N GLN A 120 -11.81 -1.33 -19.35
CA GLN A 120 -11.65 0.11 -19.10
C GLN A 120 -11.45 0.40 -17.61
N ALA A 121 -12.18 -0.29 -16.73
CA ALA A 121 -12.01 -0.15 -15.29
C ALA A 121 -10.60 -0.58 -14.85
N LEU A 122 -10.12 -1.73 -15.32
CA LEU A 122 -8.75 -2.21 -15.03
C LEU A 122 -7.69 -1.30 -15.65
N GLY A 123 -7.89 -0.86 -16.90
CA GLY A 123 -7.00 0.10 -17.54
C GLY A 123 -6.89 1.42 -16.76
N GLY A 124 -8.02 1.94 -16.26
CA GLY A 124 -8.07 3.12 -15.40
C GLY A 124 -7.30 2.93 -14.08
N GLY A 125 -7.45 1.77 -13.45
CA GLY A 125 -6.65 1.42 -12.26
C GLY A 125 -5.15 1.37 -12.55
N VAL A 126 -4.74 0.77 -13.67
CA VAL A 126 -3.31 0.68 -14.05
C VAL A 126 -2.75 2.07 -14.31
N VAL A 127 -3.49 2.92 -15.03
CA VAL A 127 -3.07 4.30 -15.30
C VAL A 127 -2.87 5.07 -14.00
N VAL A 128 -3.82 5.02 -13.06
CA VAL A 128 -3.69 5.76 -11.79
C VAL A 128 -2.55 5.21 -10.93
N ALA A 129 -2.44 3.89 -10.79
CA ALA A 129 -1.32 3.28 -10.07
C ALA A 129 0.02 3.69 -10.70
N PHE A 130 0.13 3.64 -12.03
CA PHE A 130 1.33 4.03 -12.76
C PHE A 130 1.70 5.50 -12.53
N LEU A 131 0.72 6.41 -12.60
CA LEU A 131 0.93 7.84 -12.33
C LEU A 131 1.45 8.09 -10.91
N ILE A 132 0.97 7.34 -9.92
CA ILE A 132 1.44 7.43 -8.54
C ILE A 132 2.89 6.93 -8.44
N TYR A 133 3.21 5.76 -9.04
CA TYR A 133 4.57 5.23 -9.03
C TYR A 133 5.57 6.18 -9.69
N ILE A 134 5.28 6.70 -10.90
CA ILE A 134 6.21 7.62 -11.56
C ILE A 134 6.35 8.95 -10.82
N ALA A 135 5.28 9.43 -10.17
CA ALA A 135 5.35 10.66 -9.39
C ALA A 135 6.29 10.50 -8.19
N ILE A 136 6.22 9.38 -7.47
CA ILE A 136 7.11 9.11 -6.33
C ILE A 136 8.53 8.75 -6.79
N PHE A 137 8.69 7.94 -7.83
CA PHE A 137 10.01 7.58 -8.36
C PHE A 137 10.74 8.80 -8.93
N GLY A 138 10.01 9.72 -9.56
CA GLY A 138 10.54 10.98 -10.06
C GLY A 138 10.96 11.97 -8.97
N MET A 139 10.59 11.73 -7.70
CA MET A 139 11.11 12.51 -6.56
C MET A 139 12.49 12.03 -6.10
N VAL A 140 12.93 10.83 -6.49
CA VAL A 140 14.25 10.28 -6.14
C VAL A 140 15.29 10.64 -7.18
N ASP A 141 14.96 10.60 -8.46
CA ASP A 141 15.88 11.03 -9.53
C ASP A 141 15.06 11.34 -10.79
N ALA A 142 15.71 11.91 -11.80
CA ALA A 142 15.15 12.03 -13.14
C ALA A 142 14.60 10.68 -13.60
N LEU A 143 13.41 10.72 -14.20
CA LEU A 143 12.61 9.53 -14.53
C LEU A 143 13.30 8.69 -15.62
N SER A 144 14.17 7.78 -15.19
CA SER A 144 14.92 6.89 -16.05
C SER A 144 14.00 5.86 -16.72
N SER A 145 14.46 5.27 -17.83
CA SER A 145 13.73 4.18 -18.50
C SER A 145 13.53 2.97 -17.58
N ALA A 146 14.49 2.72 -16.68
CA ALA A 146 14.38 1.68 -15.65
C ALA A 146 13.26 2.00 -14.64
N ALA A 147 13.22 3.23 -14.11
CA ALA A 147 12.17 3.67 -13.20
C ALA A 147 10.77 3.58 -13.83
N LEU A 148 10.64 3.99 -15.10
CA LEU A 148 9.40 3.82 -15.87
C LEU A 148 9.01 2.34 -16.01
N GLY A 149 9.97 1.47 -16.31
CA GLY A 149 9.76 0.04 -16.41
C GLY A 149 9.25 -0.56 -15.10
N TYR A 150 9.90 -0.25 -13.98
CA TYR A 150 9.45 -0.70 -12.65
C TYR A 150 8.07 -0.15 -12.28
N ALA A 151 7.81 1.13 -12.53
CA ALA A 151 6.51 1.74 -12.26
C ALA A 151 5.39 1.04 -13.04
N LEU A 152 5.61 0.73 -14.32
CA LEU A 152 4.63 0.05 -15.16
C LEU A 152 4.37 -1.37 -14.67
N VAL A 153 5.43 -2.13 -14.37
CA VAL A 153 5.29 -3.49 -13.83
C VAL A 153 4.52 -3.46 -12.52
N ALA A 154 4.90 -2.59 -11.58
CA ALA A 154 4.26 -2.50 -10.28
C ALA A 154 2.78 -2.13 -10.40
N ALA A 155 2.43 -1.18 -11.28
CA ALA A 155 1.05 -0.79 -11.53
C ALA A 155 0.20 -1.94 -12.11
N VAL A 156 0.71 -2.65 -13.12
CA VAL A 156 0.01 -3.79 -13.72
C VAL A 156 -0.16 -4.91 -12.71
N VAL A 157 0.90 -5.25 -11.97
CA VAL A 157 0.88 -6.31 -10.97
C VAL A 157 -0.08 -5.98 -9.83
N MET A 158 -0.11 -4.73 -9.36
CA MET A 158 -1.04 -4.27 -8.33
C MET A 158 -2.49 -4.46 -8.76
N VAL A 159 -2.86 -4.03 -9.96
CA VAL A 159 -4.23 -4.21 -10.47
C VAL A 159 -4.54 -5.68 -10.74
N ALA A 160 -3.56 -6.47 -11.16
CA ALA A 160 -3.74 -7.91 -11.31
C ALA A 160 -3.96 -8.60 -9.95
N ALA A 161 -3.31 -8.13 -8.88
CA ALA A 161 -3.44 -8.64 -7.51
C ALA A 161 -4.81 -8.35 -6.88
N GLU A 162 -5.56 -7.40 -7.43
CA GLU A 162 -6.95 -7.08 -7.04
C GLU A 162 -7.97 -8.07 -7.65
N LEU A 163 -7.62 -8.77 -8.74
CA LEU A 163 -8.53 -9.68 -9.43
C LEU A 163 -8.91 -10.96 -8.65
N PRO A 164 -8.00 -11.67 -7.96
CA PRO A 164 -8.35 -12.89 -7.27
C PRO A 164 -9.18 -12.60 -6.01
N SER A 165 -10.38 -13.19 -5.92
CA SER A 165 -11.18 -13.18 -4.70
C SER A 165 -10.85 -14.41 -3.85
N VAL A 166 -9.91 -14.27 -2.91
CA VAL A 166 -9.57 -15.34 -1.97
C VAL A 166 -10.38 -15.16 -0.69
N LYS A 167 -11.13 -16.18 -0.27
CA LYS A 167 -12.02 -16.07 0.90
C LYS A 167 -11.31 -15.70 2.21
N TRP A 168 -10.03 -16.01 2.30
CA TRP A 168 -9.19 -15.91 3.51
C TRP A 168 -8.15 -14.80 3.43
N LEU A 169 -7.99 -14.17 2.28
CA LEU A 169 -6.96 -13.18 2.04
C LEU A 169 -7.57 -12.02 1.26
N ASP A 170 -7.41 -10.83 1.82
CA ASP A 170 -8.00 -9.62 1.25
C ASP A 170 -7.12 -9.03 0.16
N ASP A 171 -7.75 -8.42 -0.82
CA ASP A 171 -7.11 -7.74 -1.95
C ASP A 171 -6.21 -6.59 -1.46
N ASP A 172 -6.55 -5.91 -0.37
CA ASP A 172 -5.72 -4.83 0.19
C ASP A 172 -4.31 -5.28 0.59
N LEU A 173 -4.19 -6.51 1.10
CA LEU A 173 -2.89 -7.07 1.45
C LEU A 173 -2.12 -7.46 0.18
N LEU A 174 -2.80 -8.06 -0.79
CA LEU A 174 -2.20 -8.52 -2.04
C LEU A 174 -1.72 -7.36 -2.92
N MET A 175 -2.53 -6.31 -3.03
CA MET A 175 -2.20 -5.09 -3.78
C MET A 175 -0.97 -4.37 -3.21
N GLN A 176 -0.58 -4.63 -1.96
CA GLN A 176 0.65 -4.12 -1.37
C GLN A 176 1.83 -5.09 -1.54
N LEU A 177 1.67 -6.36 -1.16
CA LEU A 177 2.80 -7.29 -1.10
C LEU A 177 3.23 -7.82 -2.47
N VAL A 178 2.29 -8.13 -3.36
CA VAL A 178 2.57 -8.74 -4.66
C VAL A 178 3.40 -7.82 -5.57
N PRO A 179 3.09 -6.53 -5.78
CA PRO A 179 3.91 -5.68 -6.63
C PRO A 179 5.34 -5.54 -6.09
N VAL A 180 5.52 -5.38 -4.78
CA VAL A 180 6.85 -5.26 -4.18
C VAL A 180 7.63 -6.57 -4.30
N ALA A 181 6.99 -7.73 -4.07
CA ALA A 181 7.64 -9.02 -4.28
C ALA A 181 8.12 -9.20 -5.72
N VAL A 182 7.30 -8.83 -6.72
CA VAL A 182 7.71 -8.89 -8.13
C VAL A 182 8.85 -7.94 -8.43
N LEU A 183 8.82 -6.70 -7.91
CA LEU A 183 9.91 -5.75 -8.09
C LEU A 183 11.23 -6.27 -7.49
N LEU A 184 11.19 -6.88 -6.32
CA LEU A 184 12.38 -7.47 -5.69
C LEU A 184 12.93 -8.65 -6.51
N LEU A 185 12.06 -9.51 -7.04
CA LEU A 185 12.48 -10.60 -7.92
C LEU A 185 13.13 -10.06 -9.20
N LEU A 186 12.61 -8.98 -9.78
CA LEU A 186 13.20 -8.34 -10.96
C LEU A 186 14.56 -7.69 -10.63
N ALA A 187 14.66 -7.02 -9.49
CA ALA A 187 15.90 -6.38 -9.04
C ALA A 187 17.00 -7.40 -8.68
N ALA A 188 16.63 -8.63 -8.35
CA ALA A 188 17.56 -9.72 -8.09
C ALA A 188 18.17 -10.33 -9.37
N LEU A 189 17.68 -9.98 -10.56
CA LEU A 189 18.21 -10.50 -11.82
C LEU A 189 19.61 -9.91 -12.10
N PRO A 190 20.56 -10.72 -12.64
CA PRO A 190 21.88 -10.21 -13.00
C PRO A 190 21.80 -9.05 -13.99
N GLY A 191 22.42 -7.92 -13.66
CA GLY A 191 22.42 -6.72 -14.49
C GLY A 191 21.12 -5.90 -14.43
N ALA A 192 20.18 -6.24 -13.54
CA ALA A 192 19.01 -5.40 -13.31
C ALA A 192 19.42 -4.04 -12.72
N PRO A 193 18.78 -2.94 -13.14
CA PRO A 193 18.93 -1.65 -12.48
C PRO A 193 18.56 -1.73 -11.00
N GLN A 194 19.12 -0.83 -10.19
CA GLN A 194 18.70 -0.72 -8.79
C GLN A 194 17.28 -0.16 -8.70
N LEU A 195 16.53 -0.62 -7.69
CA LEU A 195 15.21 -0.07 -7.40
C LEU A 195 15.34 1.38 -6.91
N PRO A 196 14.35 2.26 -7.19
CA PRO A 196 14.34 3.63 -6.67
C PRO A 196 14.49 3.67 -5.15
N GLY A 197 15.47 4.45 -4.69
CA GLY A 197 15.94 4.53 -3.31
C GLY A 197 15.19 5.53 -2.43
N ASP A 198 15.93 6.37 -1.73
CA ASP A 198 15.42 7.26 -0.68
C ASP A 198 14.84 8.57 -1.23
N VAL A 199 13.62 8.91 -0.81
CA VAL A 199 12.92 10.14 -1.24
C VAL A 199 13.29 11.32 -0.34
N ILE A 200 13.40 11.10 0.97
CA ILE A 200 13.49 12.20 1.95
C ILE A 200 14.93 12.72 2.11
N ALA A 201 15.93 11.88 1.87
CA ALA A 201 17.33 12.31 1.90
C ALA A 201 17.60 13.39 0.84
N GLU A 202 17.06 13.24 -0.37
CA GLU A 202 17.31 14.18 -1.47
C GLU A 202 16.54 15.50 -1.35
N VAL A 203 15.30 15.47 -0.86
CA VAL A 203 14.48 16.69 -0.72
C VAL A 203 15.08 17.66 0.29
N LEU A 204 15.73 17.16 1.35
CA LEU A 204 16.38 17.99 2.37
C LEU A 204 17.76 18.55 1.94
N HIS A 205 18.39 17.97 0.92
CA HIS A 205 19.63 18.51 0.34
C HIS A 205 19.39 19.61 -0.71
N CYS A 206 18.14 19.82 -1.11
CA CYS A 206 17.71 20.88 -2.03
C CYS A 206 17.24 22.17 -1.32
N CYS A 207 17.35 22.25 0.01
CA CYS A 207 17.07 23.45 0.83
C CYS A 207 18.31 23.86 1.62
#